data_AF-A0A090G2Z5-F1
#
_entry.id   AF-A0A090G2Z5-F1
#
_cell.length_a   1.000
_cell.length_b   1.000
_cell.length_c   1.000
_cell.angle_alpha   90.00
_cell.angle_beta   90.00
_cell.angle_gamma   90.00
#
_symmetry.space_group_name_H-M   'P 1'
#
loop_
_entity.id
_entity.type
_entity.pdbx_description
1 polymer ?
#
loop_
_entity_poly.entity_id
_entity_poly.type
_entity_poly.pdbx_seq_one_letter_code
_entity_poly.pdbx_strand_id
1 'polypeptide(L)'
;MSIHSIKVKFSAAATFAFFGLVSLLAAQEAGAPQGSTMMQGDQGPHLMMSPGLMMPVMNPAKGRKLFAEKGCVACHSVNGIGGTDAAALDASTMTPMMNPFDFTARMWTGAEAMIDMQREELGEQIQFTGQELADIIAFAHDAEEQKKFSEADIPPEIDKLLHADEEDGRSDHEMKGGNEMMKRGGGMKH
;
A
#
# COMPACT_ATOMS: atom_id res chain seq x y z
N MET A 1 -57.48 -3.39 -6.15
CA MET A 1 -57.74 -2.35 -7.16
C MET A 1 -57.12 -1.07 -6.61
N SER A 2 -56.20 -0.33 -7.23
CA SER A 2 -55.96 -0.07 -8.64
C SER A 2 -54.51 0.40 -8.83
N ILE A 3 -53.82 -0.20 -9.79
CA ILE A 3 -52.49 0.18 -10.28
C ILE A 3 -52.62 1.42 -11.16
N HIS A 4 -52.02 2.55 -10.77
CA HIS A 4 -51.97 3.75 -11.59
C HIS A 4 -50.79 3.66 -12.57
N SER A 5 -51.09 3.40 -13.84
CA SER A 5 -50.14 3.43 -14.94
C SER A 5 -49.78 4.87 -15.31
N ILE A 6 -48.53 5.27 -15.11
CA ILE A 6 -47.98 6.52 -15.64
C ILE A 6 -47.59 6.30 -17.11
N LYS A 7 -48.32 6.94 -18.02
CA LYS A 7 -47.98 7.00 -19.46
C LYS A 7 -47.07 8.19 -19.71
N VAL A 8 -45.79 7.95 -19.97
CA VAL A 8 -44.86 8.96 -20.51
C VAL A 8 -45.05 9.05 -22.03
N LYS A 9 -45.39 10.25 -22.51
CA LYS A 9 -45.54 10.57 -23.94
C LYS A 9 -44.18 10.94 -24.52
N PHE A 10 -43.70 10.18 -25.49
CA PHE A 10 -42.57 10.58 -26.34
C PHE A 10 -43.10 11.47 -27.47
N SER A 11 -42.55 12.68 -27.61
CA SER A 11 -42.77 13.55 -28.77
C SER A 11 -41.54 13.49 -29.67
N ALA A 12 -41.79 13.15 -30.94
CA ALA A 12 -40.78 13.04 -31.98
C ALA A 12 -40.54 14.37 -32.71
N ALA A 13 -39.45 14.35 -33.47
CA ALA A 13 -39.15 15.12 -34.69
C ALA A 13 -38.40 16.46 -34.55
N ALA A 14 -37.16 16.43 -35.03
CA ALA A 14 -36.62 17.51 -35.86
C ALA A 14 -35.74 16.88 -36.95
N THR A 15 -36.34 16.65 -38.10
CA THR A 15 -35.69 16.37 -39.39
C THR A 15 -35.04 17.64 -39.91
N PHE A 16 -33.75 17.59 -40.24
CA PHE A 16 -33.12 18.56 -41.14
C PHE A 16 -32.45 17.79 -42.27
N ALA A 17 -32.98 17.98 -43.49
CA ALA A 17 -32.44 17.46 -44.73
C ALA A 17 -31.64 18.55 -45.45
N PHE A 18 -30.42 18.17 -45.86
CA PHE A 18 -29.69 18.49 -47.09
C PHE A 18 -29.51 19.94 -47.54
N PHE A 19 -28.26 20.32 -47.86
CA PHE A 19 -27.73 20.41 -49.24
C PHE A 19 -26.32 21.02 -49.24
N GLY A 20 -25.41 20.51 -50.09
CA GLY A 20 -24.29 21.33 -50.61
C GLY A 20 -22.90 20.69 -50.56
N LEU A 21 -22.52 20.10 -51.69
CA LEU A 21 -21.23 19.50 -52.04
C LEU A 21 -20.22 20.59 -52.47
N VAL A 22 -18.98 20.60 -51.95
CA VAL A 22 -17.81 21.16 -52.67
C VAL A 22 -16.56 20.33 -52.36
N SER A 23 -15.92 19.88 -53.43
CA SER A 23 -14.74 19.03 -53.48
C SER A 23 -13.43 19.68 -53.03
N LEU A 24 -12.57 18.81 -52.47
CA LEU A 24 -11.10 18.81 -52.40
C LEU A 24 -10.33 19.85 -53.24
N LEU A 25 -9.45 20.61 -52.57
CA LEU A 25 -8.11 20.93 -53.08
C LEU A 25 -7.15 21.16 -51.90
N ALA A 26 -6.00 20.48 -51.93
CA ALA A 26 -4.95 20.52 -50.93
C ALA A 26 -4.12 21.81 -51.02
N ALA A 27 -3.73 22.35 -49.87
CA ALA A 27 -2.51 23.14 -49.73
C ALA A 27 -2.02 23.06 -48.28
N GLN A 28 -0.90 22.37 -48.12
CA GLN A 28 -0.03 22.38 -46.95
C GLN A 28 0.52 23.78 -46.77
N GLU A 29 0.34 24.38 -45.60
CA GLU A 29 1.22 25.45 -45.13
C GLU A 29 1.59 25.19 -43.67
N ALA A 30 2.90 25.17 -43.46
CA ALA A 30 3.57 24.90 -42.22
C ALA A 30 3.42 26.09 -41.26
N GLY A 31 3.24 25.79 -39.96
CA GLY A 31 3.25 26.82 -38.92
C GLY A 31 3.06 26.29 -37.50
N ALA A 32 4.15 25.74 -36.93
CA ALA A 32 4.73 25.93 -35.57
C ALA A 32 3.82 25.99 -34.30
N PRO A 33 4.36 25.89 -33.05
CA PRO A 33 5.68 25.43 -32.57
C PRO A 33 5.53 24.42 -31.39
N GLN A 34 6.65 24.18 -30.69
CA GLN A 34 6.76 23.63 -29.32
C GLN A 34 6.82 22.10 -29.22
N GLY A 35 7.98 21.56 -29.62
CA GLY A 35 8.52 20.36 -28.99
C GLY A 35 8.74 20.65 -27.50
N SER A 36 7.73 20.33 -26.70
CA SER A 36 7.88 20.20 -25.25
C SER A 36 8.67 18.92 -25.01
N THR A 37 9.90 19.12 -24.57
CA THR A 37 10.69 18.11 -23.88
C THR A 37 9.90 17.61 -22.68
N MET A 38 9.29 16.43 -22.78
CA MET A 38 8.79 15.67 -21.65
C MET A 38 8.89 14.20 -22.03
N MET A 39 9.94 13.53 -21.56
CA MET A 39 9.91 12.17 -21.00
C MET A 39 11.33 11.85 -20.52
N GLN A 40 11.70 12.41 -19.37
CA GLN A 40 12.77 11.86 -18.55
C GLN A 40 12.10 11.26 -17.30
N GLY A 41 12.12 9.94 -17.22
CA GLY A 41 11.65 9.18 -16.08
C GLY A 41 11.72 7.70 -16.42
N ASP A 42 12.54 6.97 -15.66
CA ASP A 42 12.73 5.52 -15.66
C ASP A 42 11.40 4.74 -15.72
N GLN A 43 10.90 4.44 -16.92
CA GLN A 43 9.71 3.64 -17.17
C GLN A 43 10.17 2.43 -17.97
N GLY A 44 10.34 1.30 -17.30
CA GLY A 44 10.56 0.01 -17.96
C GLY A 44 9.40 -0.31 -18.93
N PRO A 45 9.61 -1.25 -19.87
CA PRO A 45 8.64 -1.54 -20.92
C PRO A 45 7.39 -2.20 -20.34
N HIS A 46 6.33 -1.41 -20.14
CA HIS A 46 5.03 -1.94 -19.76
C HIS A 46 4.52 -2.93 -20.81
N LEU A 47 4.00 -4.08 -20.36
CA LEU A 47 3.47 -5.12 -21.24
C LEU A 47 2.00 -4.81 -21.56
N MET A 48 1.69 -4.65 -22.85
CA MET A 48 0.32 -4.50 -23.33
C MET A 48 -0.32 -5.90 -23.39
N MET A 49 -1.34 -6.15 -22.55
CA MET A 49 -2.02 -7.47 -22.52
C MET A 49 -3.31 -7.49 -23.35
N SER A 50 -3.95 -6.34 -23.53
CA SER A 50 -5.17 -6.15 -24.32
C SER A 50 -5.29 -4.68 -24.75
N PRO A 51 -6.09 -4.36 -25.77
CA PRO A 51 -6.23 -2.98 -26.23
C PRO A 51 -6.64 -2.05 -25.07
N GLY A 52 -5.81 -1.05 -24.79
CA GLY A 52 -6.04 -0.08 -23.72
C GLY A 52 -5.74 -0.57 -22.30
N LEU A 53 -5.23 -1.79 -22.12
CA LEU A 53 -4.80 -2.31 -20.81
C LEU A 53 -3.28 -2.45 -20.75
N MET A 54 -2.71 -1.76 -19.77
CA MET A 54 -1.30 -1.76 -19.46
C MET A 54 -1.08 -2.51 -18.15
N MET A 55 -0.16 -3.47 -18.15
CA MET A 55 0.33 -4.07 -16.91
C MET A 55 1.60 -3.36 -16.47
N PRO A 56 1.70 -2.93 -15.20
CA PRO A 56 2.90 -2.32 -14.68
C PRO A 56 4.06 -3.31 -14.72
N VAL A 57 5.26 -2.81 -15.03
CA VAL A 57 6.49 -3.59 -14.83
C VAL A 57 6.72 -3.70 -13.33
N MET A 58 6.77 -4.92 -12.83
CA MET A 58 6.97 -5.22 -11.43
C MET A 58 8.46 -5.24 -11.06
N ASN A 59 8.82 -4.61 -9.94
CA ASN A 59 10.18 -4.56 -9.41
C ASN A 59 10.22 -5.00 -7.93
N PRO A 60 10.69 -6.22 -7.62
CA PRO A 60 10.73 -6.72 -6.25
C PRO A 60 11.70 -5.94 -5.36
N ALA A 61 12.77 -5.35 -5.91
CA ALA A 61 13.70 -4.54 -5.13
C ALA A 61 13.08 -3.21 -4.68
N LYS A 62 12.22 -2.59 -5.52
CA LYS A 62 11.39 -1.45 -5.11
C LYS A 62 10.34 -1.90 -4.10
N GLY A 63 9.73 -3.07 -4.33
CA GLY A 63 8.75 -3.68 -3.44
C GLY A 63 9.27 -3.91 -2.03
N ARG A 64 10.51 -4.40 -1.88
CA ARG A 64 11.15 -4.59 -0.56
C ARG A 64 11.18 -3.30 0.26
N LYS A 65 11.58 -2.19 -0.36
CA LYS A 65 11.64 -0.88 0.31
C LYS A 65 10.24 -0.41 0.68
N LEU A 66 9.31 -0.48 -0.27
CA LEU A 66 7.92 -0.08 -0.06
C LEU A 66 7.23 -0.90 1.04
N PHE A 67 7.55 -2.19 1.17
CA PHE A 67 7.00 -3.04 2.23
C PHE A 67 7.31 -2.50 3.63
N ALA A 68 8.53 -2.00 3.85
CA ALA A 68 8.91 -1.37 5.10
C ALA A 68 8.41 0.09 5.21
N GLU A 69 8.66 0.91 4.17
CA GLU A 69 8.31 2.34 4.15
C GLU A 69 6.81 2.61 4.29
N LYS A 70 5.95 1.73 3.76
CA LYS A 70 4.49 1.85 3.89
C LYS A 70 3.96 1.31 5.22
N GLY A 71 4.81 0.69 6.05
CA GLY A 71 4.42 0.11 7.34
C GLY A 71 3.82 -1.30 7.26
N CYS A 72 3.92 -2.01 6.12
CA CYS A 72 3.39 -3.38 6.03
C CYS A 72 4.11 -4.33 6.99
N VAL A 73 5.42 -4.12 7.18
CA VAL A 73 6.27 -4.89 8.11
C VAL A 73 5.82 -4.78 9.57
N ALA A 74 5.08 -3.72 9.96
CA ALA A 74 4.60 -3.53 11.32
C ALA A 74 3.70 -4.70 11.79
N CYS A 75 2.95 -5.31 10.87
CA CYS A 75 2.02 -6.39 11.21
C CYS A 75 2.31 -7.71 10.46
N HIS A 76 2.88 -7.63 9.25
CA HIS A 76 3.23 -8.79 8.44
C HIS A 76 4.73 -9.07 8.51
N SER A 77 5.11 -10.30 8.87
CA SER A 77 6.50 -10.73 8.84
C SER A 77 6.94 -11.27 7.48
N VAL A 78 8.24 -11.15 7.19
CA VAL A 78 8.94 -11.81 6.07
C VAL A 78 10.23 -12.42 6.61
N ASN A 79 10.40 -13.72 6.44
CA ASN A 79 11.50 -14.55 6.95
C ASN A 79 11.76 -14.32 8.45
N GLY A 80 10.69 -14.12 9.24
CA GLY A 80 10.76 -13.86 10.67
C GLY A 80 11.10 -12.42 11.06
N ILE A 81 11.17 -11.48 10.12
CA ILE A 81 11.38 -10.05 10.38
C ILE A 81 10.05 -9.32 10.24
N GLY A 82 9.66 -8.56 11.26
CA GLY A 82 8.41 -7.79 11.32
C GLY A 82 7.41 -8.33 12.34
N GLY A 83 6.20 -7.80 12.29
CA GLY A 83 5.13 -8.12 13.22
C GLY A 83 4.51 -9.52 13.04
N THR A 84 3.71 -9.91 14.03
CA THR A 84 3.02 -11.21 14.05
C THR A 84 1.50 -11.10 14.16
N ASP A 85 0.95 -9.88 14.14
CA ASP A 85 -0.49 -9.62 14.23
C ASP A 85 -1.23 -10.01 12.95
N ALA A 86 -0.50 -10.16 11.83
CA ALA A 86 -1.04 -10.63 10.57
C ALA A 86 -0.22 -11.80 10.01
N ALA A 87 -0.79 -12.48 9.01
CA ALA A 87 -0.15 -13.64 8.39
C ALA A 87 1.22 -13.25 7.78
N ALA A 88 2.23 -14.07 8.02
CA ALA A 88 3.54 -13.94 7.37
C ALA A 88 3.41 -13.98 5.85
N LEU A 89 4.24 -13.20 5.16
CA LEU A 89 4.25 -13.08 3.70
C LEU A 89 5.46 -13.76 3.07
N ASP A 90 5.89 -14.88 3.66
CA ASP A 90 7.03 -15.67 3.19
C ASP A 90 6.74 -16.33 1.85
N ALA A 91 7.50 -15.95 0.81
CA ALA A 91 7.39 -16.53 -0.52
C ALA A 91 7.63 -18.05 -0.51
N SER A 92 8.38 -18.56 0.47
CA SER A 92 8.65 -20.00 0.66
C SER A 92 7.42 -20.82 1.06
N THR A 93 6.39 -20.17 1.60
CA THR A 93 5.14 -20.83 2.04
C THR A 93 3.97 -20.57 1.09
N MET A 94 4.12 -19.64 0.16
CA MET A 94 3.12 -19.30 -0.84
C MET A 94 3.20 -20.20 -2.08
N THR A 95 2.13 -20.20 -2.88
CA THR A 95 2.12 -20.88 -4.17
C THR A 95 3.21 -20.28 -5.09
N PRO A 96 4.08 -21.11 -5.71
CA PRO A 96 5.23 -20.60 -6.51
C PRO A 96 4.87 -19.69 -7.67
N MET A 97 3.66 -19.83 -8.21
CA MET A 97 3.11 -18.97 -9.25
C MET A 97 1.81 -18.38 -8.73
N MET A 98 1.72 -17.07 -8.68
CA MET A 98 0.51 -16.36 -8.27
C MET A 98 0.05 -15.41 -9.37
N ASN A 99 -1.27 -15.35 -9.55
CA ASN A 99 -1.90 -14.26 -10.29
C ASN A 99 -1.91 -13.01 -9.39
N PRO A 100 -1.26 -11.90 -9.78
CA PRO A 100 -1.22 -10.68 -8.95
C PRO A 100 -2.62 -10.14 -8.62
N PHE A 101 -3.61 -10.37 -9.49
CA PHE A 101 -5.00 -9.98 -9.20
C PHE A 101 -5.63 -10.83 -8.09
N ASP A 102 -5.23 -12.09 -7.92
CA ASP A 102 -5.71 -12.93 -6.82
C ASP A 102 -5.14 -12.43 -5.49
N PHE A 103 -3.89 -11.95 -5.48
CA PHE A 103 -3.32 -11.29 -4.30
C PHE A 103 -4.13 -10.06 -3.91
N THR A 104 -4.41 -9.17 -4.87
CA THR A 104 -5.23 -7.98 -4.62
C THR A 104 -6.65 -8.34 -4.18
N ALA A 105 -7.28 -9.37 -4.76
CA ALA A 105 -8.61 -9.82 -4.36
C ALA A 105 -8.64 -10.35 -2.91
N ARG A 106 -7.59 -11.06 -2.48
CA ARG A 106 -7.43 -11.52 -1.10
C ARG A 106 -7.22 -10.35 -0.14
N MET A 107 -6.34 -9.39 -0.49
CA MET A 107 -6.19 -8.15 0.28
C MET A 107 -7.52 -7.41 0.41
N TRP A 108 -8.28 -7.29 -0.69
CA TRP A 108 -9.59 -6.62 -0.69
C TRP A 108 -10.58 -7.30 0.26
N THR A 109 -10.55 -8.63 0.32
CA THR A 109 -11.41 -9.40 1.24
C THR A 109 -11.07 -9.13 2.71
N GLY A 110 -9.79 -8.90 3.02
CA GLY A 110 -9.32 -8.54 4.37
C GLY A 110 -9.27 -7.03 4.66
N ALA A 111 -9.74 -6.18 3.74
CA ALA A 111 -9.46 -4.75 3.79
C ALA A 111 -10.04 -4.05 5.02
N GLU A 112 -11.24 -4.40 5.47
CA GLU A 112 -11.87 -3.79 6.65
C GLU A 112 -10.99 -3.96 7.89
N ALA A 113 -10.65 -5.20 8.23
CA ALA A 113 -9.78 -5.50 9.37
C ALA A 113 -8.39 -4.85 9.24
N MET A 114 -7.79 -4.87 8.03
CA MET A 114 -6.50 -4.22 7.81
C MET A 114 -6.58 -2.70 7.99
N ILE A 115 -7.65 -2.05 7.52
CA ILE A 115 -7.83 -0.59 7.65
C ILE A 115 -8.03 -0.19 9.11
N ASP A 116 -8.78 -0.98 9.88
CA ASP A 116 -8.98 -0.72 11.31
C ASP A 116 -7.65 -0.80 12.06
N MET A 117 -6.89 -1.88 11.88
CA MET A 117 -5.55 -2.01 12.47
C MET A 117 -4.58 -0.92 12.00
N GLN A 118 -4.61 -0.53 10.72
CA GLN A 118 -3.78 0.58 10.23
C GLN A 118 -4.11 1.91 10.91
N ARG A 119 -5.39 2.19 11.19
CA ARG A 119 -5.77 3.41 11.93
C ARG A 119 -5.33 3.38 13.38
N GLU A 120 -5.33 2.20 14.00
CA GLU A 120 -4.91 2.01 15.39
C GLU A 120 -3.39 2.11 15.52
N GLU A 121 -2.64 1.40 14.67
CA GLU A 121 -1.18 1.27 14.79
C GLU A 121 -0.41 2.38 14.01
N LEU A 122 -0.88 2.73 12.80
CA LEU A 122 -0.20 3.71 11.93
C LEU A 122 -0.88 5.09 11.96
N GLY A 123 -2.05 5.21 12.60
CA GLY A 123 -2.85 6.44 12.67
C GLY A 123 -3.69 6.75 11.42
N GLU A 124 -3.40 6.14 10.28
CA GLU A 124 -4.16 6.31 9.04
C GLU A 124 -4.11 5.08 8.12
N GLN A 125 -5.04 5.03 7.17
CA GLN A 125 -5.05 3.99 6.14
C GLN A 125 -3.90 4.21 5.14
N ILE A 126 -3.15 3.14 4.88
CA ILE A 126 -2.08 3.14 3.87
C ILE A 126 -2.68 3.39 2.48
N GLN A 127 -2.09 4.34 1.74
CA GLN A 127 -2.45 4.64 0.36
C GLN A 127 -1.42 4.08 -0.62
N PHE A 128 -1.92 3.51 -1.73
CA PHE A 128 -1.11 2.94 -2.79
C PHE A 128 -1.42 3.56 -4.15
N THR A 129 -0.39 3.83 -4.93
CA THR A 129 -0.47 3.88 -6.39
C THR A 129 -0.49 2.46 -6.96
N GLY A 130 -0.96 2.32 -8.21
CA GLY A 130 -0.95 1.02 -8.89
C GLY A 130 0.46 0.44 -9.07
N GLN A 131 1.48 1.28 -9.26
CA GLN A 131 2.87 0.84 -9.40
C GLN A 131 3.46 0.36 -8.07
N GLU A 132 3.20 1.06 -6.97
CA GLU A 132 3.67 0.64 -5.64
C GLU A 132 3.09 -0.71 -5.26
N LEU A 133 1.78 -0.91 -5.47
CA LEU A 133 1.15 -2.19 -5.19
C LEU A 133 1.72 -3.32 -6.06
N ALA A 134 1.99 -3.04 -7.34
CA ALA A 134 2.62 -4.02 -8.24
C ALA A 134 4.02 -4.43 -7.77
N ASP A 135 4.84 -3.47 -7.34
CA ASP A 135 6.19 -3.73 -6.83
C ASP A 135 6.14 -4.53 -5.51
N ILE A 136 5.21 -4.20 -4.60
CA ILE A 136 5.01 -4.94 -3.34
C ILE A 136 4.58 -6.39 -3.62
N ILE A 137 3.65 -6.62 -4.55
CA ILE A 137 3.22 -7.98 -4.93
C ILE A 137 4.40 -8.79 -5.45
N ALA A 138 5.26 -8.16 -6.24
CA ALA A 138 6.47 -8.78 -6.76
C ALA A 138 7.42 -9.21 -5.63
N PHE A 139 7.65 -8.33 -4.66
CA PHE A 139 8.47 -8.64 -3.48
C PHE A 139 7.88 -9.77 -2.63
N ALA A 140 6.57 -9.76 -2.39
CA ALA A 140 5.89 -10.80 -1.62
C ALA A 140 6.03 -12.21 -2.21
N HIS A 141 6.35 -12.32 -3.51
CA HIS A 141 6.55 -13.59 -4.22
C HIS A 141 7.98 -13.83 -4.70
N ASP A 142 8.93 -12.97 -4.34
CA ASP A 142 10.33 -13.12 -4.75
C ASP A 142 11.19 -13.59 -3.57
N ALA A 143 11.36 -14.91 -3.45
CA ALA A 143 12.14 -15.51 -2.39
C ALA A 143 13.61 -15.04 -2.37
N GLU A 144 14.21 -14.72 -3.52
CA GLU A 144 15.59 -14.25 -3.57
C GLU A 144 15.71 -12.80 -3.10
N GLU A 145 14.71 -11.97 -3.37
CA GLU A 145 14.65 -10.60 -2.87
C GLU A 145 14.29 -10.55 -1.38
N GLN A 146 13.42 -11.46 -0.89
CA GLN A 146 13.08 -11.58 0.53
C GLN A 146 14.28 -11.98 1.40
N LYS A 147 15.24 -12.76 0.87
CA LYS A 147 16.50 -13.06 1.58
C LYS A 147 17.36 -11.82 1.86
N LYS A 148 17.13 -10.73 1.12
CA LYS A 148 17.85 -9.47 1.27
C LYS A 148 17.15 -8.51 2.25
N PHE A 149 15.93 -8.84 2.69
CA PHE A 149 15.19 -8.03 3.67
C PHE A 149 15.77 -8.23 5.07
N SER A 150 15.93 -7.14 5.79
CA SER A 150 16.56 -7.09 7.10
C SER A 150 15.95 -5.97 7.96
N GLU A 151 16.20 -6.00 9.27
CA GLU A 151 15.84 -4.89 10.18
C GLU A 151 16.40 -3.54 9.71
N ALA A 152 17.53 -3.53 9.00
CA ALA A 152 18.12 -2.31 8.45
C ALA A 152 17.29 -1.66 7.32
N ASP A 153 16.33 -2.39 6.72
CA ASP A 153 15.39 -1.83 5.75
C ASP A 153 14.19 -1.12 6.43
N ILE A 154 14.02 -1.27 7.75
CA ILE A 154 12.87 -0.76 8.51
C ILE A 154 13.12 0.70 8.93
N PRO A 155 12.26 1.66 8.54
CA PRO A 155 12.38 3.03 8.99
C PRO A 155 12.21 3.16 10.52
N PRO A 156 12.91 4.09 11.19
CA PRO A 156 12.86 4.24 12.65
C PRO A 156 11.46 4.50 13.22
N GLU A 157 10.55 5.10 12.44
CA GLU A 157 9.17 5.31 12.83
C GLU A 157 8.34 4.02 12.87
N ILE A 158 8.64 3.06 11.98
CA ILE A 158 7.98 1.75 11.94
C ILE A 158 8.62 0.80 12.96
N ASP A 159 9.94 0.87 13.12
CA ASP A 159 10.70 0.09 14.10
C ASP A 159 10.17 0.27 15.53
N LYS A 160 9.82 1.51 15.90
CA LYS A 160 9.21 1.81 17.21
C LYS A 160 7.88 1.08 17.44
N LEU A 161 7.09 0.84 16.39
CA LEU A 161 5.83 0.12 16.51
C LEU A 161 6.07 -1.37 16.76
N LEU A 162 7.14 -1.94 16.19
CA LEU A 162 7.53 -3.33 16.42
C LEU A 162 8.04 -3.58 17.84
N HIS A 163 8.60 -2.55 18.49
CA HIS A 163 9.23 -2.64 19.82
C HIS A 163 8.48 -1.87 20.91
N ALA A 164 7.23 -1.45 20.66
CA ALA A 164 6.45 -0.65 21.60
C ALA A 164 6.26 -1.34 22.97
N ASP A 165 6.12 -2.67 22.98
CA ASP A 165 5.96 -3.49 24.19
C ASP A 165 7.27 -3.65 25.00
N GLU A 166 8.42 -3.27 24.43
CA GLU A 166 9.72 -3.32 25.14
C GLU A 166 10.03 -2.00 25.86
N GLU A 167 9.49 -0.87 25.37
CA GLU A 167 9.68 0.45 25.99
C GLU A 167 8.75 0.69 27.19
N ASP A 168 7.57 0.06 27.24
CA ASP A 168 6.63 0.17 28.37
C ASP A 168 7.13 -0.55 29.65
N GLY A 169 8.05 -1.51 29.49
CA GLY A 169 8.67 -2.26 30.58
C GLY A 169 9.81 -1.53 31.29
N ARG A 170 10.19 -0.31 30.85
CA ARG A 170 11.32 0.45 31.43
C ARG A 170 10.94 1.71 32.23
N SER A 171 9.72 1.79 32.74
CA SER A 171 9.36 2.76 33.78
C SER A 171 8.47 2.13 34.85
N ASP A 172 9.07 1.79 36.01
CA ASP A 172 8.47 1.88 37.37
C ASP A 172 9.22 1.08 38.47
N HIS A 173 10.54 0.93 38.35
CA HIS A 173 11.38 0.50 39.48
C HIS A 173 12.49 1.50 39.81
N GLU A 174 12.15 2.77 39.94
CA GLU A 174 12.90 3.64 40.85
C GLU A 174 12.01 4.74 41.43
N MET A 175 12.21 5.00 42.73
CA MET A 175 11.57 6.05 43.54
C MET A 175 10.26 5.70 44.27
N LYS A 176 10.39 4.94 45.38
CA LYS A 176 9.81 5.33 46.68
C LYS A 176 10.33 4.43 47.81
N GLY A 177 11.37 4.91 48.47
CA GLY A 177 11.86 4.37 49.75
C GLY A 177 12.59 5.49 50.48
N GLY A 178 11.81 6.32 51.18
CA GLY A 178 12.27 7.57 51.79
C GLY A 178 13.38 7.40 52.82
N ASN A 179 14.20 8.45 52.87
CA ASN A 179 15.18 8.71 53.92
C ASN A 179 14.49 8.90 55.28
N GLU A 180 14.74 8.00 56.23
CA GLU A 180 14.67 8.30 57.66
C GLU A 180 15.93 7.73 58.35
N MET A 181 16.90 8.61 58.57
CA MET A 181 18.04 8.38 59.46
C MET A 181 17.61 8.43 60.94
N MET A 182 18.40 7.73 61.78
CA MET A 182 18.59 7.91 63.24
C MET A 182 17.54 7.19 64.14
N LYS A 183 17.89 6.24 65.03
CA LYS A 183 18.97 6.24 66.03
C LYS A 183 19.37 4.83 66.52
N ARG A 184 20.64 4.75 66.94
CA ARG A 184 21.34 3.67 67.66
C ARG A 184 20.73 3.39 69.05
N GLY A 185 20.85 2.17 69.55
CA GLY A 185 20.84 1.89 71.00
C GLY A 185 20.49 0.44 71.36
N GLY A 186 21.40 -0.30 72.01
CA GLY A 186 21.29 -1.74 72.27
C GLY A 186 20.30 -2.17 73.37
N GLY A 187 20.14 -3.49 73.52
CA GLY A 187 19.22 -4.07 74.51
C GLY A 187 19.08 -5.59 74.48
N MET A 188 20.13 -6.27 74.94
CA MET A 188 20.22 -7.54 75.68
C MET A 188 18.93 -8.39 76.00
N LYS A 189 19.12 -9.74 75.94
CA LYS A 189 18.53 -10.87 76.74
C LYS A 189 16.99 -11.01 76.82
N HIS A 190 16.39 -12.18 76.60
CA HIS A 190 16.61 -13.51 77.20
C HIS A 190 16.22 -14.65 76.25
#